data_AF-A0A955Y1H5-F1
#
_entry.id   AF-A0A955Y1H5-F1
#
_cell.length_a   1.000
_cell.length_b   1.000
_cell.length_c   1.000
_cell.angle_alpha   90.00
_cell.angle_beta   90.00
_cell.angle_gamma   90.00
#
_symmetry.space_group_name_H-M   'P 1'
#
loop_
_entity.id
_entity.type
_entity.pdbx_description
1 polymer ?
#
loop_
_entity_poly.entity_id
_entity_poly.type
_entity_poly.pdbx_seq_one_letter_code
_entity_poly.pdbx_strand_id
1 'polypeptide(L)'
;MLFELEWMGGTAERLFQAHRGDGIDVIPWDTVGVGLSDVERDRLRTVWTQSSHQEWCAAGAFSALLTALLEARAPVDLVGMAGRFVADEMVHVELTARMANAYGGGVPLEVEPHARPVDDGLDDAVERACALAVRVSCVGESFSLPLIASELARSTDPVTRAVLVRIAADEAPHATVGWLVLDWALPRLDARAVERLERVADDAVAALLPALRADPANRALYGHVLETRIRRPLESRGVHLAPTGWPGNREEGGVRESTAG
;
A
#
# COMPACT_ATOMS: atom_id res chain seq x y z
N MET A 1 -12.75 6.50 -19.94
CA MET A 1 -11.42 6.90 -20.45
C MET A 1 -10.47 5.78 -20.09
N LEU A 2 -9.67 5.26 -21.02
CA LEU A 2 -8.65 4.23 -20.70
C LEU A 2 -7.54 4.89 -19.88
N PHE A 3 -6.98 4.17 -18.91
CA PHE A 3 -5.80 4.63 -18.17
C PHE A 3 -4.57 4.46 -19.09
N GLU A 4 -4.10 5.57 -19.66
CA GLU A 4 -2.94 5.61 -20.55
C GLU A 4 -1.84 6.46 -19.91
N LEU A 5 -0.63 5.91 -19.83
CA LEU A 5 0.53 6.63 -19.32
C LEU A 5 1.24 7.37 -20.45
N GLU A 6 1.12 8.69 -20.45
CA GLU A 6 1.81 9.58 -21.38
C GLU A 6 3.13 10.07 -20.77
N TRP A 7 4.21 10.00 -21.56
CA TRP A 7 5.48 10.65 -21.24
C TRP A 7 5.57 11.98 -21.96
N MET A 8 5.57 13.08 -21.20
CA MET A 8 5.74 14.43 -21.76
C MET A 8 7.11 14.64 -22.43
N GLY A 9 8.13 13.91 -21.96
CA GLY A 9 9.51 14.03 -22.44
C GLY A 9 10.28 15.24 -21.90
N GLY A 10 11.51 15.42 -22.41
CA GLY A 10 12.32 16.61 -22.16
C GLY A 10 12.77 16.77 -20.70
N THR A 11 12.60 17.96 -20.13
CA THR A 11 13.09 18.25 -18.77
C THR A 11 12.33 17.48 -17.71
N ALA A 12 11.01 17.29 -17.87
CA ALA A 12 10.20 16.56 -16.90
C ALA A 12 10.64 15.09 -16.81
N GLU A 13 10.78 14.43 -17.96
CA GLU A 13 11.31 13.06 -18.04
C GLU A 13 12.70 12.95 -17.41
N ARG A 14 13.64 13.84 -17.77
CA ARG A 14 15.01 13.80 -17.24
C ARG A 14 15.06 13.93 -15.71
N LEU A 15 14.23 14.79 -15.13
CA LEU A 15 14.19 14.96 -13.66
C LEU A 15 13.55 13.74 -12.98
N PHE A 16 12.50 13.17 -13.58
CA PHE A 16 11.89 11.95 -13.07
C PHE A 16 12.82 10.74 -13.19
N GLN A 17 13.56 10.61 -14.30
CA GLN A 17 14.57 9.55 -14.49
C GLN A 17 15.64 9.54 -13.40
N ALA A 18 16.07 10.70 -12.92
CA ALA A 18 17.04 10.79 -11.82
C ALA A 18 16.52 10.18 -10.50
N HIS A 19 15.20 10.22 -10.27
CA HIS A 19 14.53 9.58 -9.13
C HIS A 19 14.26 8.09 -9.39
N ARG A 20 13.67 7.80 -10.55
CA ARG A 20 13.30 6.47 -11.03
C ARG A 20 14.48 5.49 -11.10
N GLY A 21 15.64 6.00 -11.53
CA GLY A 21 16.84 5.23 -11.81
C GLY A 21 16.76 4.37 -13.08
N ASP A 22 17.91 3.82 -13.47
CA ASP A 22 18.05 3.07 -14.73
C ASP A 22 17.72 1.58 -14.59
N GLY A 23 17.55 1.09 -13.34
CA GLY A 23 17.34 -0.33 -13.03
C GLY A 23 16.07 -0.93 -13.66
N ILE A 24 15.15 -0.10 -14.11
CA ILE A 24 13.87 -0.52 -14.71
C ILE A 24 14.03 -0.86 -16.20
N ASP A 25 14.96 -0.19 -16.89
CA ASP A 25 15.14 -0.37 -18.33
C ASP A 25 15.99 -1.62 -18.66
N VAL A 26 16.69 -2.17 -17.66
CA VAL A 26 17.45 -3.42 -17.79
C VAL A 26 16.61 -4.68 -17.53
N ILE A 27 15.34 -4.52 -17.13
CA ILE A 27 14.40 -5.64 -16.97
C ILE A 27 14.09 -6.23 -18.36
N PRO A 28 14.11 -7.58 -18.55
CA PRO A 28 13.91 -8.21 -19.85
C PRO A 28 12.43 -8.28 -20.24
N TRP A 29 11.81 -7.12 -20.47
CA TRP A 29 10.37 -6.94 -20.75
C TRP A 29 9.85 -7.76 -21.94
N ASP A 30 10.70 -8.10 -22.89
CA ASP A 30 10.40 -8.92 -24.08
C ASP A 30 10.18 -10.40 -23.77
N THR A 31 10.53 -10.86 -22.56
CA THR A 31 10.38 -12.26 -22.13
C THR A 31 9.07 -12.54 -21.39
N VAL A 32 8.24 -11.51 -21.16
CA VAL A 32 6.99 -11.64 -20.40
C VAL A 32 5.98 -12.55 -21.10
N GLY A 33 5.39 -13.47 -20.35
CA GLY A 33 4.20 -14.20 -20.79
C GLY A 33 4.42 -15.21 -21.92
N VAL A 34 5.67 -15.62 -22.15
CA VAL A 34 6.00 -16.72 -23.07
C VAL A 34 5.29 -18.00 -22.60
N GLY A 35 4.53 -18.63 -23.49
CA GLY A 35 3.83 -19.89 -23.21
C GLY A 35 2.50 -19.76 -22.46
N LEU A 36 2.04 -18.56 -22.13
CA LEU A 36 0.72 -18.35 -21.52
C LEU A 36 -0.42 -18.53 -22.53
N SER A 37 -1.55 -19.07 -22.07
CA SER A 37 -2.82 -19.06 -22.81
C SER A 37 -3.44 -17.65 -22.86
N ASP A 38 -4.38 -17.42 -23.77
CA ASP A 38 -5.09 -16.15 -23.87
C ASP A 38 -5.89 -15.83 -22.60
N VAL A 39 -6.44 -16.86 -21.94
CA VAL A 39 -7.17 -16.71 -20.67
C VAL A 39 -6.25 -16.26 -19.54
N GLU A 40 -5.02 -16.80 -19.47
CA GLU A 40 -4.03 -16.36 -18.48
C GLU A 40 -3.56 -14.93 -18.76
N ARG A 41 -3.32 -14.60 -20.03
CA ARG A 41 -2.99 -13.23 -20.46
C ARG A 41 -4.06 -12.24 -20.04
N ASP A 42 -5.34 -12.53 -20.30
CA ASP A 42 -6.44 -11.62 -19.98
C ASP A 42 -6.60 -11.39 -18.46
N ARG A 43 -6.41 -12.45 -17.66
CA ARG A 43 -6.36 -12.34 -16.20
C ARG A 43 -5.21 -11.45 -15.74
N LEU A 44 -4.01 -11.64 -16.29
CA LEU A 44 -2.84 -10.85 -15.93
C LEU A 44 -2.97 -9.39 -16.35
N ARG A 45 -3.54 -9.11 -17.53
CA ARG A 45 -3.87 -7.73 -17.95
C ARG A 45 -4.78 -7.07 -16.92
N THR A 46 -5.81 -7.78 -16.44
CA THR A 46 -6.73 -7.26 -15.42
C THR A 46 -6.01 -6.97 -14.11
N VAL A 47 -5.24 -7.93 -13.58
CA VAL A 47 -4.50 -7.78 -12.32
C VAL A 47 -3.53 -6.61 -12.39
N TRP A 48 -2.68 -6.54 -13.43
CA TRP A 48 -1.68 -5.47 -13.54
C TRP A 48 -2.29 -4.10 -13.82
N THR A 49 -3.43 -4.02 -14.50
CA THR A 49 -4.16 -2.75 -14.64
C THR A 49 -4.72 -2.30 -13.29
N GLN A 50 -5.26 -3.23 -12.49
CA GLN A 50 -5.73 -2.93 -11.13
C GLN A 50 -4.58 -2.48 -10.23
N SER A 51 -3.43 -3.16 -10.28
CA SER A 51 -2.22 -2.75 -9.56
C SER A 51 -1.81 -1.34 -9.96
N SER A 52 -1.71 -1.04 -11.26
CA SER A 52 -1.35 0.31 -11.72
C SER A 52 -2.30 1.40 -11.25
N HIS A 53 -3.61 1.12 -11.22
CA HIS A 53 -4.58 2.02 -10.65
C HIS A 53 -4.42 2.17 -9.12
N GLN A 54 -4.07 1.10 -8.39
CA GLN A 54 -3.81 1.14 -6.96
C GLN A 54 -2.58 2.00 -6.64
N GLU A 55 -1.47 1.84 -7.37
CA GLU A 55 -0.27 2.68 -7.21
C GLU A 55 -0.59 4.16 -7.50
N TRP A 56 -1.43 4.43 -8.50
CA TRP A 56 -1.92 5.79 -8.77
C TRP A 56 -2.73 6.37 -7.61
N CYS A 57 -3.60 5.56 -7.01
CA CYS A 57 -4.34 5.95 -5.81
C CYS A 57 -3.42 6.17 -4.61
N ALA A 58 -2.38 5.34 -4.42
CA ALA A 58 -1.38 5.51 -3.37
C ALA A 58 -0.63 6.85 -3.51
N ALA A 59 -0.25 7.23 -4.74
CA ALA A 59 0.35 8.54 -5.00
C ALA A 59 -0.58 9.71 -4.59
N GLY A 60 -1.87 9.59 -4.89
CA GLY A 60 -2.88 10.56 -4.44
C GLY A 60 -3.01 10.62 -2.93
N ALA A 61 -2.96 9.47 -2.26
CA ALA A 61 -3.04 9.36 -0.81
C ALA A 61 -1.80 9.95 -0.11
N PHE A 62 -0.59 9.68 -0.62
CA PHE A 62 0.64 10.31 -0.13
C PHE A 62 0.69 11.81 -0.39
N SER A 63 0.15 12.28 -1.52
CA SER A 63 0.00 13.72 -1.80
C SER A 63 -0.91 14.43 -0.78
N ALA A 64 -2.01 13.78 -0.40
CA ALA A 64 -2.90 14.28 0.65
C ALA A 64 -2.20 14.33 2.02
N LEU A 65 -1.47 13.26 2.38
CA LEU A 65 -0.67 13.23 3.62
C LEU A 65 0.38 14.35 3.63
N LEU A 66 1.12 14.52 2.54
CA LEU A 66 2.12 15.58 2.39
C LEU A 66 1.51 16.97 2.58
N THR A 67 0.34 17.22 1.98
CA THR A 67 -0.39 18.48 2.14
C THR A 67 -0.76 18.72 3.60
N ALA A 68 -1.31 17.72 4.29
CA ALA A 68 -1.65 17.83 5.70
C ALA A 68 -0.41 18.08 6.58
N LEU A 69 0.73 17.44 6.28
CA LEU A 69 1.98 17.66 7.02
C LEU A 69 2.51 19.09 6.84
N LEU A 70 2.40 19.67 5.64
CA LEU A 70 2.76 21.06 5.38
C LEU A 70 1.85 22.03 6.16
N GLU A 71 0.54 21.81 6.13
CA GLU A 71 -0.45 22.60 6.87
C GLU A 71 -0.23 22.53 8.38
N ALA A 72 0.10 21.34 8.88
CA ALA A 72 0.43 21.07 10.28
C ALA A 72 1.81 21.61 10.70
N ARG A 73 2.60 22.14 9.74
CA ARG A 73 3.97 22.62 9.94
C ARG A 73 4.84 21.55 10.58
N ALA A 74 4.73 20.33 10.06
CA ALA A 74 5.52 19.19 10.50
C ALA A 74 7.04 19.43 10.30
N PRO A 75 7.89 18.68 11.02
CA PRO A 75 9.34 18.77 10.88
C PRO A 75 9.81 18.63 9.42
N VAL A 76 10.85 19.39 9.06
CA VAL A 76 11.33 19.52 7.67
C VAL A 76 11.83 18.19 7.09
N ASP A 77 12.40 17.33 7.92
CA ASP A 77 12.87 16.00 7.56
C ASP A 77 11.70 15.02 7.32
N LEU A 78 10.64 15.08 8.14
CA LEU A 78 9.43 14.30 7.96
C LEU A 78 8.69 14.69 6.66
N VAL A 79 8.56 16.00 6.40
CA VAL A 79 7.97 16.53 5.15
C VAL A 79 8.84 16.17 3.95
N GLY A 80 10.16 16.35 4.06
CA GLY A 80 11.11 16.06 2.98
C GLY A 80 11.11 14.60 2.58
N MET A 81 11.04 13.68 3.56
CA MET A 81 10.90 12.25 3.31
C MET A 81 9.57 11.94 2.61
N ALA A 82 8.44 12.44 3.14
CA ALA A 82 7.11 12.18 2.57
C ALA A 82 6.93 12.74 1.15
N GLY A 83 7.62 13.84 0.82
CA GLY A 83 7.60 14.44 -0.52
C GLY A 83 8.12 13.52 -1.62
N ARG A 84 8.97 12.55 -1.26
CA ARG A 84 9.53 11.58 -2.21
C ARG A 84 8.51 10.52 -2.65
N PHE A 85 7.59 10.12 -1.76
CA PHE A 85 6.74 8.94 -1.98
C PHE A 85 5.83 9.08 -3.19
N VAL A 86 5.34 10.28 -3.50
CA VAL A 86 4.57 10.50 -4.74
C VAL A 86 5.37 10.13 -5.99
N ALA A 87 6.68 10.40 -6.00
CA ALA A 87 7.54 10.02 -7.10
C ALA A 87 7.86 8.51 -7.10
N ASP A 88 8.04 7.89 -5.92
CA ASP A 88 8.19 6.44 -5.78
C ASP A 88 6.93 5.73 -6.37
N GLU A 89 5.72 6.18 -6.02
CA GLU A 89 4.49 5.59 -6.56
C GLU A 89 4.31 5.78 -8.07
N MET A 90 4.79 6.89 -8.64
CA MET A 90 4.78 7.05 -10.11
C MET A 90 5.72 6.06 -10.80
N VAL A 91 6.80 5.64 -10.13
CA VAL A 91 7.65 4.54 -10.61
C VAL A 91 6.89 3.21 -10.55
N HIS A 92 6.13 2.96 -9.49
CA HIS A 92 5.31 1.74 -9.36
C HIS A 92 4.19 1.69 -10.40
N VAL A 93 3.53 2.82 -10.67
CA VAL A 93 2.57 3.01 -11.76
C VAL A 93 3.18 2.63 -13.10
N GLU A 94 4.39 3.12 -13.40
CA GLU A 94 5.09 2.77 -14.64
C GLU A 94 5.36 1.26 -14.72
N LEU A 95 5.91 0.65 -13.67
CA LEU A 95 6.25 -0.78 -13.64
C LEU A 95 5.03 -1.68 -13.88
N THR A 96 3.96 -1.42 -13.14
CA THR A 96 2.70 -2.19 -13.20
C THR A 96 1.98 -1.99 -14.54
N ALA A 97 2.00 -0.77 -15.10
CA ALA A 97 1.45 -0.52 -16.43
C ALA A 97 2.28 -1.19 -17.55
N ARG A 98 3.62 -1.19 -17.44
CA ARG A 98 4.49 -1.93 -18.38
C ARG A 98 4.16 -3.43 -18.36
N MET A 99 3.89 -4.01 -17.19
CA MET A 99 3.41 -5.40 -17.10
C MET A 99 2.07 -5.61 -17.82
N ALA A 100 1.07 -4.75 -17.58
CA ALA A 100 -0.21 -4.83 -18.28
C ALA A 100 -0.02 -4.74 -19.82
N ASN A 101 0.83 -3.83 -20.29
CA ASN A 101 1.17 -3.68 -21.71
C ASN A 101 1.86 -4.92 -22.29
N ALA A 102 2.79 -5.52 -21.56
CA ALA A 102 3.48 -6.74 -21.99
C ALA A 102 2.53 -7.94 -22.15
N TYR A 103 1.41 -7.98 -21.42
CA TYR A 103 0.37 -9.00 -21.60
C TYR A 103 -0.69 -8.67 -22.65
N GLY A 104 -0.62 -7.52 -23.32
CA GLY A 104 -1.56 -7.13 -24.38
C GLY A 104 -2.32 -5.82 -24.13
N GLY A 105 -1.86 -4.99 -23.19
CA GLY A 105 -2.43 -3.68 -22.90
C GLY A 105 -3.34 -3.66 -21.68
N GLY A 106 -3.55 -2.47 -21.11
CA GLY A 106 -4.51 -2.26 -20.02
C GLY A 106 -5.93 -2.70 -20.39
N VAL A 107 -6.73 -3.01 -19.37
CA VAL A 107 -8.17 -3.26 -19.53
C VAL A 107 -8.99 -2.05 -19.04
N PRO A 108 -10.21 -1.84 -19.55
CA PRO A 108 -11.10 -0.85 -18.96
C PRO A 108 -11.37 -1.18 -17.48
N LEU A 109 -11.11 -0.23 -16.59
CA LEU A 109 -11.55 -0.30 -15.20
C LEU A 109 -12.68 0.70 -14.98
N GLU A 110 -13.78 0.23 -14.39
CA GLU A 110 -14.79 1.12 -13.83
C GLU A 110 -14.28 1.60 -12.48
N VAL A 111 -13.69 2.80 -12.47
CA VAL A 111 -13.13 3.43 -11.27
C VAL A 111 -13.82 4.76 -11.04
N GLU A 112 -14.05 5.09 -9.78
CA GLU A 112 -14.47 6.43 -9.43
C GLU A 112 -13.34 7.41 -9.79
N PRO A 113 -13.62 8.51 -10.52
CA PRO A 113 -12.60 9.34 -11.15
C PRO A 113 -11.51 9.85 -10.20
N HIS A 114 -11.84 10.00 -8.92
CA HIS A 114 -10.94 10.41 -7.86
C HIS A 114 -11.38 9.70 -6.59
N ALA A 115 -10.58 8.76 -6.08
CA ALA A 115 -10.62 8.46 -4.65
C ALA A 115 -10.18 9.75 -3.94
N ARG A 116 -11.14 10.67 -3.70
CA ARG A 116 -10.86 11.88 -2.92
C ARG A 116 -10.36 11.39 -1.56
N PRO A 117 -9.34 12.04 -0.99
CA PRO A 117 -9.00 11.81 0.40
C PRO A 117 -10.27 11.87 1.23
N VAL A 118 -10.46 10.91 2.13
CA VAL A 118 -11.64 10.87 3.00
C VAL A 118 -11.69 12.20 3.76
N ASP A 119 -12.77 12.95 3.58
CA ASP A 119 -13.01 14.15 4.36
C ASP A 119 -13.56 13.73 5.73
N ASP A 120 -12.66 13.63 6.70
CA ASP A 120 -12.99 13.27 8.07
C ASP A 120 -13.67 14.43 8.84
N GLY A 121 -13.93 15.58 8.19
CA GLY A 121 -14.50 16.77 8.82
C GLY A 121 -13.59 17.37 9.88
N LEU A 122 -12.27 17.16 9.75
CA LEU A 122 -11.25 17.59 10.69
C LEU A 122 -10.70 18.96 10.30
N ASP A 123 -10.99 19.98 11.11
CA ASP A 123 -10.48 21.35 10.89
C ASP A 123 -9.02 21.52 11.32
N ASP A 124 -8.55 20.73 12.29
CA ASP A 124 -7.17 20.79 12.77
C ASP A 124 -6.21 20.01 11.83
N ALA A 125 -5.11 20.66 11.44
CA ALA A 125 -4.16 20.10 10.48
C ALA A 125 -3.35 18.93 11.05
N VAL A 126 -3.05 18.94 12.36
CA VAL A 126 -2.32 17.83 13.02
C VAL A 126 -3.24 16.61 13.10
N GLU A 127 -4.52 16.80 13.45
CA GLU A 127 -5.51 15.72 13.42
C GLU A 127 -5.67 15.13 12.01
N ARG A 128 -5.77 15.97 10.96
CA ARG A 128 -5.80 15.50 9.56
C ARG A 128 -4.56 14.69 9.20
N ALA A 129 -3.37 15.17 9.57
CA ALA A 129 -2.12 14.46 9.29
C ALA A 129 -2.08 13.10 9.97
N CYS A 130 -2.55 12.99 11.22
CA CYS A 130 -2.68 11.71 11.93
C CYS A 130 -3.67 10.77 11.24
N ALA A 131 -4.86 11.28 10.86
CA ALA A 131 -5.88 10.47 10.21
C ALA A 131 -5.37 9.89 8.87
N LEU A 132 -4.72 10.73 8.06
CA LEU A 132 -4.10 10.29 6.81
C LEU A 132 -2.91 9.34 7.05
N ALA A 133 -2.07 9.61 8.05
CA ALA A 133 -0.98 8.71 8.42
C ALA A 133 -1.47 7.31 8.79
N VAL A 134 -2.58 7.23 9.53
CA VAL A 134 -3.21 5.95 9.88
C VAL A 134 -3.75 5.24 8.65
N ARG A 135 -4.56 5.94 7.83
CA ARG A 135 -5.22 5.34 6.65
C ARG A 135 -4.21 4.87 5.61
N VAL A 136 -3.28 5.75 5.23
CA VAL A 136 -2.35 5.54 4.13
C VAL A 136 -1.23 4.59 4.56
N SER A 137 -0.52 4.92 5.64
CA SER A 137 0.71 4.22 5.99
C SER A 137 0.53 3.14 7.06
N CYS A 138 -0.04 3.48 8.23
CA CYS A 138 -0.15 2.51 9.32
C CYS A 138 -1.03 1.31 8.94
N VAL A 139 -2.07 1.53 8.14
CA VAL A 139 -3.01 0.49 7.69
C VAL A 139 -2.78 0.11 6.22
N GLY A 140 -2.81 1.06 5.28
CA GLY A 140 -2.70 0.79 3.85
C GLY A 140 -1.40 0.09 3.47
N GLU A 141 -0.26 0.65 3.86
CA GLU A 141 1.07 0.11 3.51
C GLU A 141 1.53 -1.07 4.37
N SER A 142 0.82 -1.38 5.46
CA SER A 142 1.20 -2.49 6.35
C SER A 142 1.17 -3.86 5.65
N PHE A 143 0.44 -3.97 4.53
CA PHE A 143 0.27 -5.20 3.77
C PHE A 143 1.21 -5.31 2.55
N SER A 144 1.78 -4.21 2.05
CA SER A 144 2.56 -4.15 0.80
C SER A 144 3.74 -5.13 0.82
N LEU A 145 4.70 -4.96 1.74
CA LEU A 145 5.87 -5.85 1.86
C LEU A 145 5.51 -7.33 2.13
N PRO A 146 4.63 -7.66 3.09
CA PRO A 146 4.20 -9.04 3.32
C PRO A 146 3.58 -9.71 2.08
N LEU A 147 2.76 -8.98 1.32
CA LEU A 147 2.14 -9.48 0.09
C LEU A 147 3.16 -9.68 -1.02
N ILE A 148 4.03 -8.69 -1.26
CA ILE A 148 5.11 -8.81 -2.24
C ILE A 148 6.02 -10.01 -1.91
N ALA A 149 6.33 -10.23 -0.62
CA ALA A 149 7.10 -11.41 -0.21
C ALA A 149 6.36 -12.73 -0.51
N SER A 150 5.05 -12.79 -0.26
CA SER A 150 4.21 -13.95 -0.61
C SER A 150 4.16 -14.18 -2.12
N GLU A 151 4.10 -13.13 -2.92
CA GLU A 151 4.11 -13.20 -4.39
C GLU A 151 5.46 -13.62 -4.94
N LEU A 152 6.56 -13.05 -4.44
CA LEU A 152 7.93 -13.44 -4.79
C LEU A 152 8.22 -14.91 -4.47
N ALA A 153 7.65 -15.45 -3.40
CA ALA A 153 7.80 -16.87 -3.05
C ALA A 153 7.08 -17.80 -4.06
N ARG A 154 6.04 -17.31 -4.74
CA ARG A 154 5.21 -18.08 -5.67
C ARG A 154 5.53 -17.81 -7.14
N SER A 155 6.16 -16.68 -7.44
CA SER A 155 6.47 -16.25 -8.81
C SER A 155 7.75 -16.88 -9.35
N THR A 156 7.64 -17.49 -10.53
CA THR A 156 8.76 -18.06 -11.30
C THR A 156 9.17 -17.18 -12.48
N ASP A 157 8.31 -16.24 -12.88
CA ASP A 157 8.56 -15.35 -14.01
C ASP A 157 9.64 -14.32 -13.66
N PRO A 158 10.78 -14.26 -14.38
CA PRO A 158 11.90 -13.41 -14.01
C PRO A 158 11.55 -11.92 -14.06
N VAL A 159 10.66 -11.51 -14.97
CA VAL A 159 10.25 -10.10 -15.11
C VAL A 159 9.36 -9.68 -13.95
N THR A 160 8.33 -10.47 -13.63
CA THR A 160 7.46 -10.26 -12.47
C THR A 160 8.28 -10.16 -11.18
N ARG A 161 9.25 -11.05 -11.00
CA ARG A 161 10.14 -11.00 -9.84
C ARG A 161 10.97 -9.73 -9.79
N ALA A 162 11.53 -9.29 -10.91
CA ALA A 162 12.31 -8.06 -10.98
C ALA A 162 11.45 -6.82 -10.66
N VAL A 163 10.23 -6.76 -11.17
CA VAL A 163 9.24 -5.71 -10.85
C VAL A 163 8.93 -5.70 -9.36
N LEU A 164 8.55 -6.83 -8.79
CA LEU A 164 8.22 -6.95 -7.36
C LEU A 164 9.40 -6.60 -6.45
N VAL A 165 10.62 -7.01 -6.80
CA VAL A 165 11.83 -6.62 -6.06
C VAL A 165 12.08 -5.11 -6.11
N ARG A 166 11.84 -4.49 -7.28
CA ARG A 166 12.00 -3.04 -7.43
C ARG A 166 10.99 -2.30 -6.57
N ILE A 167 9.71 -2.68 -6.60
CA ILE A 167 8.65 -2.08 -5.77
C ILE A 167 9.01 -2.24 -4.29
N ALA A 168 9.32 -3.46 -3.84
CA ALA A 168 9.69 -3.75 -2.45
C ALA A 168 10.87 -2.92 -1.91
N ALA A 169 11.74 -2.39 -2.76
CA ALA A 169 12.85 -1.53 -2.35
C ALA A 169 12.39 -0.17 -1.79
N ASP A 170 11.21 0.31 -2.20
CA ASP A 170 10.67 1.62 -1.80
C ASP A 170 9.64 1.51 -0.65
N GLU A 171 9.06 0.32 -0.43
CA GLU A 171 7.93 0.12 0.49
C GLU A 171 8.24 0.29 1.99
N ALA A 172 9.49 0.07 2.42
CA ALA A 172 9.82 0.15 3.84
C ALA A 172 9.60 1.56 4.42
N PRO A 173 10.10 2.63 3.79
CA PRO A 173 9.72 4.01 4.12
C PRO A 173 8.21 4.27 4.10
N HIS A 174 7.48 3.75 3.10
CA HIS A 174 6.03 3.93 2.94
C HIS A 174 5.26 3.40 4.14
N ALA A 175 5.61 2.20 4.63
CA ALA A 175 5.02 1.60 5.83
C ALA A 175 5.50 2.24 7.15
N THR A 176 6.58 3.03 7.11
CA THR A 176 7.19 3.63 8.32
C THR A 176 6.65 5.02 8.63
N VAL A 177 6.37 5.84 7.60
CA VAL A 177 6.05 7.26 7.79
C VAL A 177 4.86 7.49 8.73
N GLY A 178 3.83 6.66 8.68
CA GLY A 178 2.64 6.82 9.51
C GLY A 178 2.99 6.78 11.00
N TRP A 179 3.86 5.87 11.40
CA TRP A 179 4.32 5.74 12.78
C TRP A 179 5.14 6.95 13.22
N LEU A 180 6.01 7.48 12.34
CA LEU A 180 6.78 8.69 12.62
C LEU A 180 5.87 9.93 12.79
N VAL A 181 4.82 10.03 11.97
CA VAL A 181 3.80 11.08 12.11
C VAL A 181 3.10 10.96 13.45
N LEU A 182 2.67 9.75 13.85
CA LEU A 182 2.02 9.53 15.13
C LEU A 182 2.94 9.84 16.32
N ASP A 183 4.20 9.40 16.29
CA ASP A 183 5.18 9.66 17.34
C ASP A 183 5.43 11.17 17.52
N TRP A 184 5.41 11.93 16.43
CA TRP A 184 5.50 13.39 16.47
C TRP A 184 4.20 14.04 16.94
N ALA A 185 3.04 13.61 16.45
CA ALA A 185 1.79 14.35 16.59
C ALA A 185 1.01 14.00 17.87
N LEU A 186 1.02 12.75 18.33
CA LEU A 186 0.21 12.29 19.47
C LEU A 186 0.42 13.11 20.75
N PRO A 187 1.65 13.55 21.13
CA PRO A 187 1.85 14.40 22.30
C PRO A 187 1.14 15.77 22.22
N ARG A 188 0.62 16.16 21.05
CA ARG A 188 -0.08 17.43 20.80
C ARG A 188 -1.60 17.26 20.75
N LEU A 189 -2.10 16.03 20.77
CA LEU A 189 -3.52 15.73 20.68
C LEU A 189 -4.16 15.66 22.07
N ASP A 190 -5.41 16.12 22.15
CA ASP A 190 -6.25 15.89 23.32
C ASP A 190 -6.95 14.52 23.24
N ALA A 191 -7.61 14.11 24.33
CA ALA A 191 -8.30 12.82 24.38
C ALA A 191 -9.39 12.67 23.29
N ARG A 192 -10.06 13.77 22.91
CA ARG A 192 -11.11 13.73 21.89
C ARG A 192 -10.54 13.54 20.49
N ALA A 193 -9.39 14.14 20.20
CA ALA A 193 -8.64 13.91 18.98
C ALA A 193 -8.12 12.47 18.90
N VAL A 194 -7.66 11.89 20.01
CA VAL A 194 -7.29 10.46 20.06
C VAL A 194 -8.51 9.56 19.80
N GLU A 195 -9.66 9.80 20.43
CA GLU A 195 -10.89 9.04 20.17
C GLU A 195 -11.35 9.15 18.70
N ARG A 196 -11.15 10.31 18.04
CA ARG A 196 -11.40 10.46 16.60
C ARG A 196 -10.44 9.60 15.79
N LEU A 197 -9.16 9.59 16.16
CA LEU A 197 -8.14 8.78 15.49
C LEU A 197 -8.39 7.27 15.64
N GLU A 198 -8.90 6.81 16.77
CA GLU A 198 -9.34 5.42 16.98
C GLU A 198 -10.43 5.04 15.98
N ARG A 199 -11.45 5.90 15.79
CA ARG A 199 -12.49 5.68 14.78
C ARG A 199 -11.92 5.65 13.36
N VAL A 200 -10.98 6.54 13.04
CA VAL A 200 -10.28 6.52 11.75
C VAL A 200 -9.55 5.19 11.54
N ALA A 201 -8.88 4.67 12.57
CA ALA A 201 -8.18 3.40 12.50
C ALA A 201 -9.14 2.22 12.32
N ASP A 202 -10.27 2.21 13.04
CA ASP A 202 -11.33 1.22 12.88
C ASP A 202 -11.90 1.24 11.45
N ASP A 203 -12.24 2.42 10.93
CA ASP A 203 -12.77 2.60 9.58
C ASP A 203 -11.77 2.16 8.51
N ALA A 204 -10.49 2.51 8.67
CA ALA A 204 -9.43 2.13 7.76
C ALA A 204 -9.28 0.60 7.68
N VAL A 205 -9.28 -0.08 8.82
CA VAL A 205 -9.22 -1.55 8.85
C VAL A 205 -10.49 -2.15 8.26
N ALA A 206 -11.66 -1.64 8.65
CA ALA A 206 -12.96 -2.12 8.16
C ALA A 206 -13.08 -2.02 6.63
N ALA A 207 -12.56 -0.95 6.03
CA ALA A 207 -12.55 -0.76 4.58
C ALA A 207 -11.74 -1.84 3.82
N LEU A 208 -10.69 -2.39 4.43
CA LEU A 208 -9.86 -3.44 3.82
C LEU A 208 -10.45 -4.85 4.00
N LEU A 209 -11.23 -5.10 5.07
CA LEU A 209 -11.72 -6.44 5.41
C LEU A 209 -12.42 -7.18 4.26
N PRO A 210 -13.26 -6.55 3.41
CA PRO A 210 -13.87 -7.23 2.27
C PRO A 210 -12.84 -7.80 1.29
N ALA A 211 -11.83 -7.01 0.92
CA ALA A 211 -10.77 -7.44 0.00
C ALA A 211 -9.92 -8.57 0.61
N LEU A 212 -9.53 -8.41 1.88
CA LEU A 212 -8.76 -9.43 2.59
C LEU A 212 -9.52 -10.77 2.71
N ARG A 213 -10.85 -10.72 2.89
CA ARG A 213 -11.70 -11.94 2.95
C ARG A 213 -11.89 -12.61 1.59
N ALA A 214 -11.81 -11.85 0.50
CA ALA A 214 -11.92 -12.37 -0.86
C ALA A 214 -10.66 -13.14 -1.30
N ASP A 215 -9.55 -13.01 -0.58
CA ASP A 215 -8.31 -13.77 -0.81
C ASP A 215 -8.02 -14.74 0.35
N PRO A 216 -8.63 -15.94 0.34
CA PRO A 216 -8.42 -16.92 1.39
C PRO A 216 -7.00 -17.50 1.40
N ALA A 217 -6.24 -17.38 0.30
CA ALA A 217 -4.89 -17.94 0.21
C ALA A 217 -3.91 -17.23 1.15
N ASN A 218 -4.12 -15.93 1.41
CA ASN A 218 -3.30 -15.13 2.33
C ASN A 218 -3.99 -14.90 3.69
N ARG A 219 -5.04 -15.63 4.04
CA ARG A 219 -5.81 -15.41 5.29
C ARG A 219 -4.95 -15.37 6.55
N ALA A 220 -4.02 -16.32 6.70
CA ALA A 220 -3.13 -16.38 7.86
C ALA A 220 -2.14 -15.20 7.89
N LEU A 221 -1.63 -14.80 6.73
CA LEU A 221 -0.77 -13.62 6.57
C LEU A 221 -1.51 -12.35 6.99
N TYR A 222 -2.73 -12.15 6.52
CA TYR A 222 -3.55 -10.99 6.87
C TYR A 222 -3.85 -10.92 8.36
N GLY A 223 -4.20 -12.05 9.00
CA GLY A 223 -4.39 -12.11 10.43
C GLY A 223 -3.13 -11.74 11.21
N HIS A 224 -1.97 -12.20 10.75
CA HIS A 224 -0.69 -11.83 11.34
C HIS A 224 -0.40 -10.34 11.20
N VAL A 225 -0.56 -9.75 10.01
CA VAL A 225 -0.31 -8.31 9.76
C VAL A 225 -1.25 -7.44 10.60
N LEU A 226 -2.56 -7.74 10.60
CA LEU A 226 -3.56 -7.01 11.39
C LEU A 226 -3.19 -6.94 12.87
N GLU A 227 -2.67 -8.03 13.42
CA GLU A 227 -2.28 -8.11 14.83
C GLU A 227 -0.92 -7.47 15.10
N THR A 228 0.11 -7.85 14.35
CA THR A 228 1.51 -7.54 14.69
C THR A 228 2.02 -6.23 14.11
N ARG A 229 1.45 -5.78 12.98
CA ARG A 229 1.87 -4.55 12.29
C ARG A 229 0.90 -3.40 12.44
N ILE A 230 -0.37 -3.68 12.76
CA ILE A 230 -1.40 -2.64 12.88
C ILE A 230 -1.86 -2.48 14.34
N ARG A 231 -2.52 -3.50 14.92
CA ARG A 231 -3.12 -3.39 16.27
C ARG A 231 -2.09 -3.09 17.35
N ARG A 232 -1.10 -3.97 17.53
CA ARG A 232 -0.12 -3.80 18.62
C ARG A 232 0.64 -2.46 18.53
N PRO A 233 1.12 -2.01 17.36
CA PRO A 233 1.79 -0.71 17.25
C PRO A 233 0.88 0.48 17.55
N LEU A 234 -0.41 0.45 17.17
CA LEU A 234 -1.38 1.48 17.52
C LEU A 234 -1.68 1.49 19.03
N GLU A 235 -1.97 0.33 19.61
CA GLU A 235 -2.29 0.21 21.04
C GLU A 235 -1.10 0.62 21.91
N SER A 236 0.13 0.33 21.49
CA SER A 236 1.35 0.77 22.19
C SER A 236 1.52 2.29 22.24
N ARG A 237 0.80 3.02 21.37
CA ARG A 237 0.75 4.48 21.28
C ARG A 237 -0.50 5.08 21.91
N GLY A 238 -1.34 4.26 22.56
CA GLY A 238 -2.60 4.69 23.17
C GLY A 238 -3.72 4.96 22.18
N VAL A 239 -3.65 4.39 20.96
CA VAL A 239 -4.75 4.39 19.98
C VAL A 239 -5.34 2.98 19.95
N HIS A 240 -6.52 2.79 20.52
CA HIS A 240 -7.14 1.49 20.65
C HIS A 240 -8.00 1.14 19.43
N LEU A 241 -7.85 -0.09 18.93
CA LEU A 241 -8.68 -0.62 17.85
C LEU A 241 -9.81 -1.49 18.40
N ALA A 242 -10.98 -1.37 17.79
CA ALA A 242 -12.07 -2.31 18.01
C ALA A 242 -11.68 -3.73 17.54
N PRO A 243 -12.34 -4.77 18.10
CA PRO A 243 -12.19 -6.12 17.58
C PRO A 243 -12.59 -6.19 16.11
N THR A 244 -11.66 -6.60 15.24
CA THR A 244 -11.85 -6.64 13.78
C THR A 244 -12.78 -7.77 13.31
N GLY A 245 -13.14 -8.70 14.20
CA GLY A 245 -13.87 -9.92 13.84
C GLY A 245 -13.09 -10.85 12.89
N TRP A 246 -11.79 -10.59 12.66
CA TRP A 246 -10.92 -11.52 11.96
C TRP A 246 -10.68 -12.74 12.85
N PRO A 247 -10.85 -13.98 12.35
CA PRO A 247 -10.59 -15.16 13.15
C PRO A 247 -9.14 -15.11 13.63
N GLY A 248 -8.94 -15.01 14.94
CA GLY A 248 -7.59 -15.07 15.51
C GLY A 248 -6.96 -16.42 15.18
N ASN A 249 -5.66 -16.46 14.92
CA ASN A 249 -4.87 -17.69 14.92
C ASN A 249 -4.83 -18.24 16.36
N ARG A 250 -5.93 -18.79 16.86
CA ARG A 250 -5.91 -19.78 17.93
C ARG A 250 -5.98 -21.15 17.29
N GLU A 251 -4.92 -21.54 16.60
CA GLU A 251 -4.57 -22.96 16.52
C GLU A 251 -3.66 -23.23 17.72
N GLU A 252 -4.28 -23.45 18.89
CA GLU A 252 -3.62 -24.15 19.97
C GLU A 252 -3.48 -25.61 19.55
N GLY A 253 -2.23 -26.07 19.44
CA GLY A 253 -1.88 -27.46 19.24
C GLY A 253 -2.60 -28.33 20.27
N GLY A 254 -3.51 -29.17 19.78
CA GLY A 254 -4.27 -30.14 20.56
C GLY A 254 -4.22 -31.52 19.93
N VAL A 255 -3.08 -31.95 19.37
CA VAL A 255 -2.83 -33.38 19.19
C VAL A 255 -2.47 -33.92 20.57
N ARG A 256 -3.50 -34.36 21.31
CA ARG A 256 -3.27 -35.30 22.40
C ARG A 256 -2.91 -36.63 21.77
N GLU A 257 -1.62 -36.92 21.73
CA GLU A 257 -1.16 -38.29 21.81
C GLU A 257 -1.77 -38.91 23.07
N SER A 258 -2.54 -39.98 22.88
CA SER A 258 -2.89 -40.93 23.92
C SER A 258 -2.69 -42.32 23.34
N THR A 259 -1.42 -42.70 23.27
CA THR A 259 -1.00 -44.09 23.30
C THR A 259 -1.32 -44.71 24.67
N ALA A 260 -1.77 -45.97 24.61
CA ALA A 260 -1.69 -47.00 25.65
C ALA A 260 -2.60 -46.87 26.90
N GLY A 261 -3.45 -47.89 27.06
CA GLY A 261 -4.30 -48.17 28.21
C GLY A 261 -5.37 -49.18 27.84
#